data_AF-A0A2H0WM62-F1
#
_entry.id   AF-A0A2H0WM62-F1
#
_cell.length_a   1.000
_cell.length_b   1.000
_cell.length_c   1.000
_cell.angle_alpha   90.00
_cell.angle_beta   90.00
_cell.angle_gamma   90.00
#
_symmetry.space_group_name_H-M   'P 1'
#
loop_
_entity.id
_entity.type
_entity.pdbx_description
1 polymer ?
#
loop_
_entity_poly.entity_id
_entity_poly.type
_entity_poly.pdbx_seq_one_letter_code
_entity_poly.pdbx_strand_id
1 'polypeptide(L)'
;MAEIKKKTIKKPSISLAVIETGGKQYLVKPGDKIKVEKIEKPKRGNVVNFDKALLLVKGAVVEIGTPFLSGVKIKGEWQAEKRAKKITNVRYKSKTRRSRKKGHRQIYTEVIIADF
;
A
#
# COMPACT_ATOMS: atom_id res chain seq x y z
N MET A 1 -13.95 41.14 26.66
CA MET A 1 -14.60 40.15 25.76
C MET A 1 -14.40 40.66 24.34
N ALA A 2 -13.83 39.96 23.36
CA ALA A 2 -13.52 38.54 23.21
C ALA A 2 -12.19 38.39 22.43
N GLU A 3 -11.36 37.43 22.84
CA GLU A 3 -10.15 37.02 22.13
C GLU A 3 -10.53 36.29 20.83
N ILE A 4 -10.12 36.85 19.70
CA ILE A 4 -10.26 36.20 18.39
C ILE A 4 -9.25 35.05 18.33
N LYS A 5 -9.74 33.81 18.49
CA LYS A 5 -8.98 32.59 18.20
C LYS A 5 -8.54 32.62 16.73
N LYS A 6 -7.28 32.98 16.47
CA LYS A 6 -6.64 32.77 15.17
C LYS A 6 -6.69 31.27 14.86
N LYS A 7 -7.56 30.88 13.93
CA LYS A 7 -7.62 29.54 13.37
C LYS A 7 -6.35 29.37 12.54
N THR A 8 -5.32 28.77 13.12
CA THR A 8 -4.08 28.42 12.43
C THR A 8 -4.43 27.49 11.27
N ILE A 9 -4.33 27.99 10.04
CA ILE A 9 -4.47 27.17 8.84
C ILE A 9 -3.22 26.28 8.81
N LYS A 10 -3.40 25.01 9.15
CA LYS A 10 -2.37 23.98 9.06
C LYS A 10 -1.95 23.90 7.59
N LYS A 11 -0.79 24.49 7.23
CA LYS A 11 -0.17 24.36 5.89
C LYS A 11 -0.27 22.89 5.47
N PRO A 12 -0.68 22.55 4.24
CA PRO A 12 -0.75 21.15 3.82
C PRO A 12 0.67 20.60 3.83
N SER A 13 1.02 19.90 4.90
CA SER A 13 2.24 19.12 4.98
C SER A 13 2.07 17.96 4.02
N ILE A 14 2.68 18.08 2.84
CA ILE A 14 2.73 16.99 1.87
C ILE A 14 3.67 15.94 2.48
N SER A 15 3.08 14.85 2.97
CA SER A 15 3.80 13.66 3.44
C SER A 15 3.58 12.53 2.43
N LEU A 16 4.64 12.13 1.75
CA LEU A 16 4.64 11.08 0.72
C LEU A 16 5.74 10.07 1.02
N ALA A 17 5.49 8.81 0.74
CA ALA A 17 6.54 7.81 0.74
C ALA A 17 6.36 6.85 -0.43
N VAL A 18 7.48 6.25 -0.87
CA VAL A 18 7.47 5.13 -1.81
C VAL A 18 7.91 3.88 -1.06
N ILE A 19 7.00 2.91 -0.93
CA ILE A 19 7.27 1.63 -0.29
C ILE A 19 7.48 0.53 -1.32
N GLU A 20 8.34 -0.42 -1.01
CA GLU A 20 8.47 -1.66 -1.78
C GLU A 20 7.87 -2.83 -0.98
N THR A 21 6.88 -3.52 -1.56
CA THR A 21 6.29 -4.72 -0.98
C THR A 21 5.89 -5.71 -2.07
N GLY A 22 6.20 -7.00 -1.85
CA GLY A 22 5.98 -8.05 -2.85
C GLY A 22 6.69 -7.79 -4.19
N GLY A 23 7.82 -7.07 -4.16
CA GLY A 23 8.56 -6.66 -5.37
C GLY A 23 7.90 -5.55 -6.20
N LYS A 24 6.85 -4.90 -5.67
CA LYS A 24 6.17 -3.76 -6.31
C LYS A 24 6.37 -2.51 -5.47
N GLN A 25 6.44 -1.37 -6.16
CA GLN A 25 6.55 -0.05 -5.54
C GLN A 25 5.19 0.64 -5.48
N TYR A 26 4.85 1.23 -4.33
CA TYR A 26 3.60 1.97 -4.13
C TYR A 26 3.91 3.36 -3.60
N LEU A 27 3.31 4.37 -4.23
CA LEU A 27 3.27 5.73 -3.71
C LEU A 27 2.16 5.81 -2.66
N VAL A 28 2.50 6.25 -1.45
CA VAL A 28 1.59 6.28 -0.31
C VAL A 28 1.60 7.60 0.42
N LYS A 29 0.44 7.97 0.96
CA LYS A 29 0.24 9.04 1.94
C LYS A 29 -0.36 8.47 3.23
N PRO A 30 -0.20 9.15 4.37
CA PRO A 30 -0.94 8.81 5.58
C PRO A 30 -2.45 8.82 5.32
N GLY A 31 -3.14 7.73 5.67
CA GLY A 31 -4.56 7.51 5.44
C GLY A 31 -4.92 6.78 4.15
N ASP A 32 -3.97 6.53 3.24
CA ASP A 32 -4.24 5.84 1.99
C ASP A 32 -4.54 4.35 2.20
N LYS A 33 -5.50 3.84 1.42
CA LYS A 33 -5.84 2.42 1.33
C LYS A 33 -5.11 1.77 0.16
N ILE A 34 -4.13 0.92 0.46
CA ILE A 34 -3.37 0.17 -0.53
C ILE A 34 -3.78 -1.30 -0.56
N LYS A 35 -3.70 -1.88 -1.76
CA LYS A 35 -3.90 -3.31 -2.00
C LYS A 35 -2.54 -3.93 -2.27
N VAL A 36 -2.04 -4.67 -1.29
CA VAL A 36 -0.74 -5.33 -1.38
C VAL A 36 -0.91 -6.81 -1.62
N GLU A 37 0.18 -7.49 -1.95
CA GLU A 37 0.17 -8.95 -2.08
C GLU A 37 -0.23 -9.62 -0.76
N LYS A 38 -0.47 -10.93 -0.78
CA LYS A 38 -0.88 -11.65 0.42
C LYS A 38 0.24 -11.59 1.45
N ILE A 39 -0.02 -10.92 2.57
CA ILE A 39 0.81 -10.90 3.77
C ILE A 39 0.14 -11.80 4.81
N GLU A 40 0.94 -12.57 5.56
CA GLU A 40 0.43 -13.37 6.68
C GLU A 40 -0.27 -12.48 7.72
N LYS A 41 -1.42 -12.93 8.22
CA LYS A 41 -2.22 -12.15 9.17
C LYS A 41 -1.40 -11.88 10.45
N PRO A 42 -1.24 -10.61 10.88
CA PRO A 42 -0.57 -10.30 12.14
C PRO A 42 -1.29 -10.96 13.32
N LYS A 43 -0.55 -11.64 14.20
CA LYS A 43 -1.11 -12.34 15.37
C LYS A 43 -1.66 -11.39 16.45
N ARG A 44 -1.22 -10.12 16.50
CA ARG A 44 -1.64 -9.09 17.46
C ARG A 44 -1.73 -7.72 16.78
N GLY A 45 -2.81 -6.99 17.07
CA GLY A 45 -2.93 -5.55 16.82
C GLY A 45 -3.03 -5.09 15.37
N ASN A 46 -3.14 -6.00 14.39
CA ASN A 46 -3.25 -5.68 12.95
C ASN A 46 -2.12 -4.77 12.39
N VAL A 47 -1.04 -4.49 13.11
CA VAL A 47 0.02 -3.61 12.61
C VAL A 47 0.91 -4.36 11.62
N VAL A 48 1.17 -3.75 10.46
CA VAL A 48 2.10 -4.21 9.42
C VAL A 48 3.18 -3.15 9.29
N ASN A 49 4.43 -3.53 9.53
CA ASN A 49 5.58 -2.65 9.33
C ASN A 49 6.18 -2.91 7.95
N PHE A 50 6.41 -1.83 7.19
CA PHE A 50 7.16 -1.87 5.95
C PHE A 50 8.54 -1.28 6.18
N ASP A 51 9.56 -2.14 6.19
CA ASP A 51 10.96 -1.73 6.41
C ASP A 51 11.65 -1.26 5.12
N LYS A 52 11.06 -1.53 3.95
CA LYS A 52 11.59 -1.14 2.64
C LYS A 52 10.96 0.15 2.15
N ALA A 53 11.56 1.27 2.53
CA ALA A 53 11.22 2.60 2.01
C ALA A 53 12.31 3.08 1.04
N LEU A 54 11.90 3.54 -0.13
CA LEU A 54 12.80 4.05 -1.17
C LEU A 54 12.92 5.58 -1.11
N LEU A 55 11.80 6.24 -0.79
CA LEU A 55 11.68 7.69 -0.81
C LEU A 55 10.75 8.14 0.31
N LEU A 56 11.11 9.22 0.98
CA LEU A 56 10.33 9.87 2.02
C LEU A 56 10.32 11.38 1.76
N VAL A 57 9.13 11.97 1.68
CA VAL A 57 8.93 13.41 1.59
C VAL A 57 8.20 13.86 2.84
N LYS A 58 8.80 14.77 3.59
CA LYS A 58 8.19 15.45 4.74
C LYS A 58 8.21 16.95 4.48
N GLY A 59 7.18 17.46 3.80
CA GLY A 59 7.08 18.87 3.45
C GLY A 59 8.16 19.29 2.46
N ALA A 60 9.19 20.01 2.93
CA ALA A 60 10.30 20.49 2.11
C ALA A 60 11.52 19.54 2.09
N VAL A 61 11.56 18.56 3.00
CA VAL A 61 12.66 17.59 3.10
C VAL A 61 12.32 16.37 2.26
N VAL A 62 13.18 16.04 1.31
CA VAL A 62 13.10 14.85 0.46
C VAL A 62 14.31 13.98 0.75
N GLU A 63 14.07 12.78 1.26
CA GLU A 63 15.09 11.76 1.50
C GLU A 63 14.94 10.68 0.43
N ILE A 64 16.03 10.41 -0.29
CA ILE A 64 16.11 9.39 -1.34
C ILE A 64 17.13 8.35 -0.88
N GLY A 65 16.72 7.09 -0.81
CA GLY A 65 17.58 5.99 -0.40
C GLY A 65 18.51 5.52 -1.52
N THR A 66 19.69 5.02 -1.13
CA THR A 66 20.63 4.33 -2.02
C THR A 66 21.05 3.00 -1.38
N PRO A 67 20.34 1.87 -1.57
CA PRO A 67 19.09 1.62 -2.30
C PRO A 67 17.80 1.74 -1.47
N PHE A 68 17.88 1.76 -0.14
CA PHE A 68 16.74 1.96 0.78
C PHE A 68 17.11 2.99 1.84
N LEU A 69 16.12 3.64 2.45
CA LEU A 69 16.32 4.51 3.61
C LEU A 69 16.51 3.66 4.87
N SER A 70 17.66 3.79 5.53
CA SER A 70 17.94 3.08 6.77
C SER A 70 17.13 3.68 7.94
N GLY A 71 16.45 2.82 8.70
CA GLY A 71 15.72 3.23 9.92
C GLY A 71 14.33 3.84 9.68
N VAL A 72 13.86 3.99 8.43
CA VAL A 72 12.51 4.45 8.13
C VAL A 72 11.54 3.26 8.15
N LYS A 73 10.61 3.28 9.11
CA LYS A 73 9.54 2.28 9.22
C LYS A 73 8.21 2.94 8.90
N ILE A 74 7.54 2.43 7.87
CA ILE A 74 6.19 2.87 7.52
C ILE A 74 5.20 1.91 8.16
N LYS A 75 4.34 2.43 9.03
CA LYS A 75 3.33 1.63 9.73
C LYS A 75 2.04 1.62 8.94
N GLY A 76 1.51 0.42 8.74
CA GLY A 76 0.18 0.20 8.19
C GLY A 76 -0.70 -0.60 9.14
N GLU A 77 -2.00 -0.41 9.02
CA GLU A 77 -3.02 -1.22 9.67
C GLU A 77 -3.59 -2.22 8.66
N TRP A 78 -3.49 -3.50 9.00
CA TRP A 78 -4.11 -4.61 8.28
C TRP A 78 -5.62 -4.53 8.45
N GLN A 79 -6.34 -4.34 7.34
CA GLN A 79 -7.78 -4.22 7.39
C GLN A 79 -8.46 -5.58 7.13
N ALA A 80 -8.16 -6.21 5.98
CA ALA A 80 -8.77 -7.46 5.59
C ALA A 80 -8.00 -8.18 4.48
N GLU A 81 -8.16 -9.50 4.43
CA GLU A 81 -7.78 -10.33 3.28
C GLU A 81 -8.98 -10.48 2.35
N LYS A 82 -8.84 -10.09 1.08
CA LYS A 82 -9.91 -10.13 0.08
C LYS A 82 -9.48 -10.84 -1.19
N ARG A 83 -10.48 -11.26 -1.98
CA ARG A 83 -10.27 -11.89 -3.29
C ARG A 83 -10.58 -10.91 -4.40
N ALA A 84 -9.63 -10.73 -5.32
CA ALA A 84 -9.79 -9.89 -6.49
C ALA A 84 -10.96 -10.33 -7.38
N LYS A 85 -11.34 -9.45 -8.30
CA LYS A 85 -12.30 -9.77 -9.36
C LYS A 85 -11.81 -11.01 -10.11
N LYS A 86 -12.76 -11.90 -10.46
CA LYS A 86 -12.44 -13.14 -11.18
C LYS A 86 -11.92 -12.81 -12.57
N ILE A 87 -10.69 -13.22 -12.84
CA ILE A 87 -10.08 -13.20 -14.17
C ILE A 87 -10.36 -14.56 -14.79
N THR A 88 -10.93 -14.57 -16.00
CA THR A 88 -11.27 -15.81 -16.70
C THR A 88 -10.29 -16.04 -17.82
N ASN A 89 -9.45 -17.06 -17.69
CA ASN A 89 -8.50 -17.47 -18.71
C ASN A 89 -9.16 -18.52 -19.60
N VAL A 90 -9.24 -18.23 -20.91
CA VAL A 90 -9.73 -19.15 -21.93
C VAL A 90 -8.55 -19.57 -22.79
N ARG A 91 -8.29 -20.88 -22.87
CA ARG A 91 -7.32 -21.47 -23.79
C ARG A 91 -8.07 -22.31 -24.81
N TYR A 92 -8.05 -21.85 -26.05
CA TYR A 92 -8.71 -22.51 -27.18
C TYR A 92 -7.66 -22.86 -28.24
N LYS A 93 -7.73 -24.08 -28.78
CA LYS A 93 -6.95 -24.48 -29.95
C LYS A 93 -7.91 -25.00 -31.02
N SER A 94 -7.88 -24.36 -32.18
CA SER A 94 -8.78 -24.65 -33.30
C SER A 94 -8.57 -26.05 -33.84
N LYS A 95 -9.67 -26.71 -34.25
CA LYS A 95 -9.71 -28.05 -34.87
C LYS A 95 -9.12 -29.20 -34.04
N THR A 96 -8.64 -28.96 -32.82
CA THR A 96 -8.15 -30.00 -31.90
C THR A 96 -9.13 -30.35 -30.79
N ARG A 97 -10.39 -29.87 -30.87
CA ARG A 97 -11.42 -29.96 -29.81
C ARG A 97 -10.94 -29.54 -28.41
N ARG A 98 -9.88 -28.72 -28.32
CA ARG A 98 -9.29 -28.28 -27.05
C ARG A 98 -9.82 -26.90 -26.70
N SER A 99 -10.74 -26.87 -25.75
CA SER A 99 -11.20 -25.64 -25.09
C SER A 99 -11.12 -25.82 -23.58
N ARG A 100 -10.43 -24.90 -22.89
CA ARG A 100 -10.29 -24.90 -21.44
C ARG A 100 -10.60 -23.49 -20.93
N LYS A 101 -11.57 -23.39 -20.02
CA LYS A 101 -11.92 -22.15 -19.31
C LYS A 101 -11.57 -22.33 -17.83
N LYS A 102 -10.64 -21.54 -17.32
CA LYS A 102 -10.23 -21.56 -15.90
C LYS A 102 -10.35 -20.16 -15.32
N GLY A 103 -11.01 -20.05 -14.16
CA GLY A 103 -11.02 -18.81 -13.39
C GLY A 103 -9.83 -18.72 -12.46
N HIS A 104 -9.28 -17.51 -12.30
CA HIS A 104 -8.35 -17.16 -11.22
C HIS A 104 -8.91 -16.01 -10.40
N ARG A 105 -8.74 -16.07 -9.09
CA ARG A 105 -9.03 -14.97 -8.16
C ARG A 105 -7.85 -14.81 -7.23
N GLN A 106 -7.04 -13.79 -7.50
CA GLN A 106 -5.89 -13.48 -6.68
C GLN A 106 -6.34 -13.01 -5.29
N ILE A 107 -5.74 -13.57 -4.26
CA ILE A 107 -5.91 -13.10 -2.88
C ILE A 107 -4.97 -11.91 -2.68
N TYR A 108 -5.47 -10.86 -2.06
CA TYR A 108 -4.70 -9.66 -1.73
C TYR A 108 -5.09 -9.15 -0.35
N THR A 109 -4.20 -8.36 0.25
CA THR A 109 -4.42 -7.78 1.57
C THR A 109 -4.68 -6.28 1.42
N GLU A 110 -5.70 -5.77 2.10
CA GLU A 110 -5.97 -4.33 2.22
C GLU A 110 -5.28 -3.79 3.47
N VAL A 111 -4.47 -2.75 3.27
CA VAL A 111 -3.73 -2.08 4.33
C VAL A 111 -4.02 -0.58 4.27
N ILE A 112 -4.28 0.03 5.42
CA ILE A 112 -4.38 1.49 5.56
C ILE A 112 -3.03 1.97 6.07
N ILE A 113 -2.44 2.98 5.44
CA ILE A 113 -1.20 3.58 5.95
C ILE A 113 -1.54 4.50 7.12
N ALA A 114 -0.90 4.29 8.28
CA ALA A 114 -1.15 5.08 9.48
C ALA A 114 -0.20 6.27 9.55
N ASP A 115 1.08 6.01 9.78
CA ASP A 115 2.10 7.01 10.06
C ASP A 115 3.48 6.64 9.53
N PHE A 116 4.24 7.69 9.16
CA PHE A 116 5.66 7.67 8.84
C PHE A 116 6.30 9.06 8.96
#